data_AF-A0A5D2DAX4-F1
#
_entry.id   AF-A0A5D2DAX4-F1
#
_cell.length_a   1.000
_cell.length_b   1.000
_cell.length_c   1.000
_cell.angle_alpha   90.00
_cell.angle_beta   90.00
_cell.angle_gamma   90.00
#
_symmetry.space_group_name_H-M   'P 1'
#
loop_
_entity.id
_entity.type
_entity.pdbx_description
1 polymer ?
#
loop_
_entity_poly.entity_id
_entity_poly.type
_entity_poly.pdbx_seq_one_letter_code
_entity_poly.pdbx_strand_id
1 'polypeptide(L)'
;MSNLDPEKVQTSSPIIAKLYRTEGEEQEAVVKEWLEMLEAMEEHALIGGKKFCDGDEINMVDIAFCMVAHWLGVIEDASGLKVFEPYKFPRVSSWIQNFKSVPVIKDNLPDTDKIVAYLKRRKEMLLTSKSN
;
A
#
# COMPACT_ATOMS: atom_id res chain seq x y z
N MET A 1 1.41 11.46 20.49
CA MET A 1 1.18 10.18 19.79
C MET A 1 2.52 9.61 19.39
N SER A 2 2.79 8.35 19.72
CA SER A 2 4.07 7.69 19.46
C SER A 2 4.32 7.61 17.95
N ASN A 3 5.48 8.09 17.50
CA ASN A 3 6.01 7.82 16.17
C ASN A 3 5.93 6.31 15.93
N LEU A 4 5.09 5.89 14.98
CA LEU A 4 4.95 4.48 14.60
C LEU A 4 6.33 3.98 14.16
N ASP A 5 6.83 3.00 14.91
CA ASP A 5 8.09 2.33 14.63
C ASP A 5 8.01 1.68 13.23
N PRO A 6 8.91 2.04 12.29
CA PRO A 6 8.95 1.44 10.95
C PRO A 6 9.05 -0.09 10.98
N GLU A 7 9.66 -0.67 12.03
CA GLU A 7 9.71 -2.12 12.21
C GLU A 7 8.34 -2.72 12.51
N LYS A 8 7.48 -2.01 13.27
CA LYS A 8 6.10 -2.45 13.56
C LYS A 8 5.16 -2.27 12.36
N VAL A 9 5.41 -1.25 11.54
CA VAL A 9 4.69 -0.99 10.29
C VAL A 9 5.01 -2.07 9.24
N GLN A 10 6.25 -2.58 9.21
CA GLN A 10 6.68 -3.69 8.35
C GLN A 10 6.01 -5.03 8.69
N THR A 11 5.67 -5.27 9.97
CA THR A 11 5.01 -6.52 10.40
C THR A 11 3.54 -6.64 9.99
N SER A 12 2.86 -5.55 9.58
CA SER A 12 1.40 -5.56 9.46
C SER A 12 0.85 -6.04 8.11
N SER A 13 1.66 -6.20 7.04
CA SER A 13 1.16 -6.75 5.77
C SER A 13 2.09 -7.83 5.17
N PRO A 14 1.68 -9.11 5.18
CA PRO A 14 2.43 -10.22 4.60
C PRO A 14 2.76 -10.04 3.11
N ILE A 15 1.88 -9.38 2.34
CA ILE A 15 2.07 -9.13 0.91
C ILE A 15 3.29 -8.23 0.68
N ILE A 16 3.41 -7.15 1.46
CA ILE A 16 4.56 -6.23 1.41
C ILE A 16 5.83 -6.97 1.78
N ALA A 17 5.80 -7.74 2.86
CA ALA A 17 6.97 -8.52 3.29
C ALA A 17 7.44 -9.52 2.22
N LYS A 18 6.51 -10.17 1.51
CA LYS A 18 6.83 -11.07 0.39
C LYS A 18 7.43 -10.30 -0.78
N LEU A 19 6.81 -9.20 -1.20
CA LEU A 19 7.26 -8.40 -2.35
C LEU A 19 8.73 -7.95 -2.26
N TYR A 20 9.20 -7.62 -1.05
CA TYR A 20 10.59 -7.21 -0.81
C TYR A 20 11.59 -8.37 -0.63
N ARG A 21 11.11 -9.61 -0.45
CA ARG A 21 11.95 -10.80 -0.21
C ARG A 21 12.09 -11.70 -1.43
N THR A 22 11.16 -11.60 -2.39
CA THR A 22 11.11 -12.40 -3.61
C THR A 22 11.59 -11.61 -4.83
N GLU A 23 11.99 -12.34 -5.87
CA GLU A 23 12.41 -11.81 -7.18
C GLU A 23 11.88 -12.75 -8.28
N GLY A 24 11.87 -12.28 -9.54
CA GLY A 24 11.40 -13.08 -10.68
C GLY A 24 9.94 -13.50 -10.55
N GLU A 25 9.63 -14.74 -10.93
CA GLU A 25 8.27 -15.29 -10.99
C GLU A 25 7.52 -15.20 -9.64
N GLU A 26 8.21 -15.39 -8.52
CA GLU A 26 7.60 -15.27 -7.19
C GLU A 26 7.18 -13.83 -6.87
N GLN A 27 7.94 -12.84 -7.34
CA GLN A 27 7.58 -11.43 -7.18
C GLN A 27 6.40 -11.05 -8.08
N GLU A 28 6.39 -11.56 -9.32
CA GLU A 28 5.27 -11.36 -10.25
C GLU A 28 3.96 -11.95 -9.71
N ALA A 29 4.01 -13.12 -9.08
CA ALA A 29 2.83 -13.73 -8.44
C ALA A 29 2.28 -12.85 -7.30
N VAL A 30 3.15 -12.28 -6.46
CA VAL A 30 2.75 -11.37 -5.37
C VAL A 30 2.15 -10.07 -5.92
N VAL A 31 2.72 -9.53 -7.01
CA VAL A 31 2.16 -8.36 -7.72
C VAL A 31 0.77 -8.68 -8.26
N LYS A 32 0.58 -9.87 -8.84
CA LYS A 32 -0.72 -10.32 -9.34
C LYS A 32 -1.77 -10.43 -8.23
N GLU A 33 -1.44 -11.05 -7.10
CA GLU A 33 -2.34 -11.13 -5.93
C GLU A 33 -2.76 -9.73 -5.45
N TRP A 34 -1.82 -8.77 -5.45
CA TRP A 34 -2.11 -7.39 -5.09
C TRP A 34 -3.07 -6.71 -6.08
N LEU A 35 -2.86 -6.91 -7.39
CA LEU A 35 -3.73 -6.37 -8.43
C LEU A 35 -5.15 -6.95 -8.38
N GLU A 36 -5.30 -8.25 -8.14
CA GLU A 36 -6.60 -8.92 -7.98
C GLU A 36 -7.38 -8.33 -6.79
N MET A 37 -6.69 -8.01 -5.68
CA MET A 37 -7.31 -7.31 -4.55
C MET A 37 -7.78 -5.90 -4.93
N LEU A 38 -6.98 -5.14 -5.69
CA LEU A 38 -7.38 -3.80 -6.15
C LEU A 38 -8.56 -3.85 -7.12
N GLU A 39 -8.60 -4.85 -8.00
CA GLU A 39 -9.73 -5.11 -8.91
C GLU A 39 -11.01 -5.39 -8.11
N ALA A 40 -10.95 -6.28 -7.11
CA ALA A 40 -12.08 -6.54 -6.23
C ALA A 40 -12.56 -5.28 -5.48
N MET A 41 -11.65 -4.41 -5.04
CA MET A 41 -12.02 -3.13 -4.43
C MET A 41 -12.72 -2.19 -5.41
N GLU A 42 -12.17 -2.05 -6.62
CA GLU A 42 -12.71 -1.21 -7.70
C GLU A 42 -14.14 -1.65 -8.10
N GLU A 43 -14.33 -2.97 -8.23
CA GLU A 43 -15.59 -3.57 -8.71
C GLU A 43 -16.66 -3.69 -7.63
N HIS A 44 -16.27 -3.99 -6.38
CA HIS A 44 -17.22 -4.39 -5.35
C HIS A 44 -17.30 -3.45 -4.15
N ALA A 45 -16.18 -2.85 -3.74
CA ALA A 45 -16.12 -2.06 -2.52
C ALA A 45 -16.37 -0.56 -2.75
N LEU A 46 -16.13 -0.04 -3.95
CA LEU A 46 -16.19 1.40 -4.27
C LEU A 46 -17.31 1.73 -5.28
N ILE A 47 -18.41 0.98 -5.23
CA ILE A 47 -19.54 1.13 -6.16
C ILE A 47 -20.30 2.45 -5.90
N GLY A 48 -20.79 3.06 -6.99
CA GLY A 48 -21.80 4.13 -6.91
C GLY A 48 -21.22 5.54 -6.84
N GLY A 49 -19.92 5.72 -7.09
CA GLY A 49 -19.28 7.05 -7.12
C GLY A 49 -19.20 7.73 -5.76
N LYS A 50 -19.40 6.96 -4.68
CA LYS A 50 -19.27 7.43 -3.30
C LYS A 50 -17.83 7.79 -2.98
N LYS A 51 -17.64 8.71 -2.03
CA LYS A 51 -16.31 9.15 -1.58
C LYS A 51 -15.54 8.03 -0.86
N PHE A 52 -16.27 7.18 -0.15
CA PHE A 52 -15.82 6.06 0.67
C PHE A 52 -16.69 4.81 0.43
N CYS A 53 -16.29 3.64 0.96
CA CYS A 53 -16.93 2.36 0.64
C CYS A 53 -18.44 2.32 0.89
N ASP A 54 -18.97 3.09 1.84
CA ASP A 54 -20.42 3.14 2.14
C ASP A 54 -21.04 4.54 2.07
N GLY A 55 -20.29 5.59 1.74
CA GLY A 55 -20.89 6.92 1.61
C GLY A 55 -19.89 8.06 1.58
N ASP A 56 -20.28 9.17 2.18
CA ASP A 56 -19.49 10.41 2.21
C ASP A 56 -18.58 10.53 3.43
N GLU A 57 -18.69 9.60 4.38
CA GLU A 57 -17.89 9.52 5.60
C GLU A 57 -17.07 8.22 5.65
N ILE A 58 -15.90 8.27 6.31
CA ILE A 58 -15.04 7.10 6.56
C ILE A 58 -15.79 6.09 7.43
N ASN A 59 -15.74 4.82 7.05
CA ASN A 59 -16.28 3.71 7.82
C ASN A 59 -15.21 2.64 8.13
N MET A 60 -15.65 1.54 8.76
CA MET A 60 -14.76 0.44 9.16
C MET A 60 -14.05 -0.22 7.98
N VAL A 61 -14.69 -0.32 6.82
CA VAL A 61 -14.11 -0.90 5.59
C VAL A 61 -13.00 0.01 5.05
N ASP A 62 -13.20 1.32 5.05
CA ASP A 62 -12.15 2.27 4.64
C ASP A 62 -10.92 2.19 5.56
N ILE A 63 -11.14 2.02 6.87
CA ILE A 63 -10.06 1.82 7.83
C ILE A 63 -9.37 0.48 7.62
N ALA A 64 -10.10 -0.60 7.31
CA ALA A 64 -9.50 -1.90 6.99
C ALA A 64 -8.61 -1.81 5.74
N PHE A 65 -9.03 -1.03 4.74
CA PHE A 65 -8.26 -0.81 3.51
C PHE A 65 -7.21 0.31 3.61
N CYS A 66 -7.08 1.03 4.74
CA CYS A 66 -6.18 2.18 4.88
C CYS A 66 -4.73 1.89 4.45
N MET A 67 -4.29 0.64 4.63
CA MET A 67 -2.99 0.15 4.20
C MET A 67 -2.81 0.27 2.67
N VAL A 68 -3.84 0.00 1.88
CA VAL A 68 -3.82 0.15 0.42
C VAL A 68 -3.49 1.59 0.04
N ALA A 69 -4.14 2.57 0.67
CA ALA A 69 -3.90 3.99 0.41
C ALA A 69 -2.47 4.42 0.74
N HIS A 70 -1.90 3.90 1.83
CA HIS A 70 -0.55 4.26 2.24
C HIS A 70 0.54 3.55 1.42
N TRP A 71 0.39 2.24 1.20
CA TRP A 71 1.46 1.40 0.67
C TRP A 71 1.62 1.42 -0.84
N LEU A 72 0.59 1.79 -1.61
CA LEU A 72 0.63 1.74 -3.06
C LEU A 72 1.83 2.50 -3.65
N GLY A 73 2.02 3.78 -3.29
CA GLY A 73 3.17 4.57 -3.75
C GLY A 73 4.49 4.12 -3.12
N VAL A 74 4.47 3.73 -1.84
CA VAL A 74 5.67 3.25 -1.12
C VAL A 74 6.25 2.00 -1.78
N ILE A 75 5.39 1.08 -2.21
CA ILE A 75 5.78 -0.14 -2.92
C ILE A 75 6.51 0.22 -4.20
N GLU A 76 5.93 1.08 -5.03
CA GLU A 76 6.53 1.43 -6.31
C GLU A 76 7.89 2.10 -6.13
N ASP A 77 7.97 3.05 -5.20
CA ASP A 77 9.18 3.83 -4.95
C ASP A 77 10.34 3.02 -4.36
N ALA A 78 10.06 2.04 -3.49
CA ALA A 78 11.09 1.23 -2.85
C ALA A 78 11.39 -0.09 -3.56
N SER A 79 10.46 -0.65 -4.34
CA SER A 79 10.72 -1.84 -5.15
C SER A 79 11.29 -1.52 -6.54
N GLY A 80 10.99 -0.32 -7.07
CA GLY A 80 11.25 0.05 -8.46
C GLY A 80 10.24 -0.54 -9.46
N LEU A 81 9.22 -1.23 -8.97
CA LEU A 81 8.15 -1.79 -9.78
C LEU A 81 7.08 -0.73 -10.03
N LYS A 82 6.54 -0.69 -11.25
CA LYS A 82 5.33 0.06 -11.54
C LYS A 82 4.16 -0.91 -11.52
N VAL A 83 3.37 -0.87 -10.45
CA VAL A 83 2.30 -1.84 -10.19
C VAL A 83 0.94 -1.18 -10.38
N PHE A 84 0.80 0.08 -9.98
CA PHE A 84 -0.47 0.77 -9.97
C PHE A 84 -0.63 1.69 -11.17
N GLU A 85 -1.74 1.49 -11.86
CA GLU A 85 -2.12 2.29 -13.01
C GLU A 85 -3.45 2.98 -12.70
N PRO A 86 -3.43 4.28 -12.33
CA PRO A 86 -4.63 4.98 -11.89
C PRO A 86 -5.80 4.93 -12.87
N TYR A 87 -5.50 4.83 -14.17
CA TYR A 87 -6.51 4.74 -15.23
C TYR A 87 -7.24 3.38 -15.26
N LYS A 88 -6.63 2.31 -14.72
CA LYS A 88 -7.26 0.99 -14.56
C LYS A 88 -8.11 0.91 -13.29
N PHE A 89 -7.77 1.68 -12.27
CA PHE A 89 -8.46 1.71 -10.98
C PHE A 89 -8.91 3.13 -10.61
N PRO A 90 -9.81 3.75 -11.39
CA PRO A 90 -10.20 5.14 -11.18
C PRO A 90 -10.91 5.37 -9.84
N ARG A 91 -11.72 4.42 -9.35
CA ARG A 91 -12.42 4.56 -8.07
C ARG A 91 -11.46 4.38 -6.91
N VAL A 92 -10.58 3.38 -6.96
CA VAL A 92 -9.50 3.22 -5.97
C VAL A 92 -8.63 4.47 -5.93
N SER A 93 -8.26 5.01 -7.09
CA SER A 93 -7.47 6.25 -7.16
C SER A 93 -8.17 7.42 -6.47
N SER A 94 -9.46 7.64 -6.75
CA SER A 94 -10.27 8.67 -6.10
C SER A 94 -10.37 8.44 -4.59
N TRP A 95 -10.66 7.20 -4.18
CA TRP A 95 -10.76 6.79 -2.78
C TRP A 95 -9.46 7.07 -2.01
N ILE A 96 -8.28 6.75 -2.58
CA ILE A 96 -6.98 7.03 -1.94
C ILE A 96 -6.80 8.53 -1.70
N GLN A 97 -7.11 9.36 -2.70
CA GLN A 97 -6.99 10.82 -2.55
C GLN A 97 -7.94 11.36 -1.49
N ASN A 98 -9.20 10.89 -1.51
CA ASN A 98 -10.20 11.26 -0.52
C ASN A 98 -9.79 10.83 0.90
N PHE A 99 -9.32 9.60 1.07
CA PHE A 99 -8.88 9.05 2.35
C PHE A 99 -7.70 9.83 2.93
N LYS A 100 -6.67 10.11 2.12
CA LYS A 100 -5.50 10.91 2.54
C LYS A 100 -5.84 12.38 2.82
N SER A 101 -6.93 12.91 2.26
CA SER A 101 -7.36 14.28 2.49
C SER A 101 -8.04 14.49 3.84
N VAL A 102 -8.49 13.42 4.51
CA VAL A 102 -9.15 13.52 5.81
C VAL A 102 -8.15 13.98 6.87
N PRO A 103 -8.42 15.07 7.63
CA PRO A 103 -7.43 15.67 8.54
C PRO A 103 -6.79 14.69 9.51
N VAL A 104 -7.60 13.88 10.21
CA VAL A 104 -7.08 12.90 11.16
C VAL A 104 -6.21 11.84 10.49
N ILE A 105 -6.51 11.45 9.25
CA ILE A 105 -5.67 10.52 8.50
C ILE A 105 -4.38 11.22 8.10
N LYS A 106 -4.47 12.38 7.44
CA LYS A 106 -3.34 13.18 6.99
C LYS A 106 -2.32 13.43 8.09
N ASP A 107 -2.78 13.79 9.28
CA ASP A 107 -1.94 14.12 10.43
C ASP A 107 -1.30 12.88 11.09
N ASN A 108 -1.78 11.68 10.76
CA ASN A 108 -1.31 10.40 11.32
C ASN A 108 -0.64 9.48 10.28
N LEU A 109 -0.59 9.86 9.01
CA LEU A 109 0.10 9.08 8.00
C LEU A 109 1.61 9.07 8.29
N PRO A 110 2.25 7.89 8.25
CA PRO A 110 3.69 7.81 8.37
C PRO A 110 4.40 8.60 7.26
N ASP A 111 5.59 9.10 7.57
CA ASP A 111 6.47 9.75 6.61
C ASP A 111 6.89 8.77 5.51
N THR A 112 6.35 8.98 4.31
CA THR A 112 6.56 8.12 3.14
C THR A 112 8.05 7.99 2.79
N ASP A 113 8.80 9.09 2.80
CA ASP A 113 10.22 9.09 2.42
C ASP A 113 11.04 8.28 3.42
N LYS A 114 10.75 8.42 4.72
CA LYS A 114 11.40 7.62 5.76
C LYS A 114 11.12 6.12 5.59
N ILE A 115 9.89 5.75 5.25
CA ILE A 115 9.53 4.36 5.02
C ILE A 115 10.22 3.81 3.77
N VAL A 116 10.20 4.54 2.66
CA VAL A 116 10.85 4.14 1.41
C VAL A 116 12.35 3.92 1.64
N ALA A 117 13.03 4.86 2.33
CA ALA A 117 14.44 4.73 2.66
C ALA A 117 14.74 3.50 3.54
N TYR A 118 13.88 3.24 4.52
CA TYR A 118 14.00 2.06 5.38
C TYR A 118 13.84 0.75 4.59
N LEU A 119 12.84 0.66 3.70
CA LEU A 119 12.61 -0.52 2.87
C LEU A 119 13.74 -0.79 1.89
N LYS A 120 14.29 0.26 1.26
CA LYS A 120 15.46 0.13 0.37
C LYS A 120 16.65 -0.47 1.12
N ARG A 121 17.00 0.09 2.28
CA ARG A 121 18.07 -0.45 3.15
C ARG A 121 17.80 -1.91 3.53
N ARG A 122 16.56 -2.24 3.88
CA ARG A 122 16.18 -3.60 4.26
C ARG A 122 16.29 -4.58 3.10
N LYS A 123 15.92 -4.18 1.89
CA LYS A 123 16.10 -4.98 0.66
C LYS A 123 17.59 -5.25 0.41
N GLU A 124 18.45 -4.23 0.50
CA GLU A 124 19.90 -4.37 0.36
C GLU A 124 20.51 -5.36 1.38
N MET A 125 20.11 -5.25 2.65
CA MET A 125 20.55 -6.20 3.69
C MET A 125 20.13 -7.64 3.39
N LEU A 126 18.90 -7.84 2.90
CA LEU A 126 18.42 -9.18 2.52
C LEU A 126 19.19 -9.76 1.32
N LEU A 127 19.53 -8.92 0.33
CA LEU A 127 20.31 -9.35 -0.84
C LEU A 127 21.75 -9.72 -0.45
N THR A 128 22.41 -8.87 0.35
CA THR A 128 23.77 -9.15 0.82
C THR A 128 23.86 -10.41 1.69
N SER A 129 22.83 -10.71 2.48
CA SER A 129 22.75 -11.97 3.26
C SER A 129 22.53 -13.22 2.41
N LYS A 130 21.95 -13.11 1.20
CA LYS A 130 21.79 -14.25 0.28
C LYS A 130 23.08 -14.55 -0.51
N SER A 131 24.00 -13.60 -0.59
CA SER A 131 25.25 -13.72 -1.35
C SER A 131 26.45 -14.19 -0.53
N ASN A 132 26.30 -14.39 0.78
CA ASN A 132 27.30 -14.95 1.71
C ASN A 132 26.90 -16.37 2.12
#